data_AF-A0A7G5MUR1-F1
#
_entry.id   AF-A0A7G5MUR1-F1
#
_cell.length_a   1.000
_cell.length_b   1.000
_cell.length_c   1.000
_cell.angle_alpha   90.00
_cell.angle_beta   90.00
_cell.angle_gamma   90.00
#
_symmetry.space_group_name_H-M   'P 1'
#
loop_
_entity.id
_entity.type
_entity.pdbx_description
1 polymer ?
#
loop_
_entity_poly.entity_id
_entity_poly.type
_entity_poly.pdbx_seq_one_letter_code
_entity_poly.pdbx_strand_id
1 'polypeptide(L)'
;MEVTYLNDETKLFKVVNVPFTEDLKEYCESALKTAREQKEYFTGPLGNDVFQCSPMPWVTYTHISHTNSGKKENATPLFDWGKYYEKNGEMILPVSVQAHHSFVDGLHIGQFVDKLQKFFDEY
;
A
#
# COMPACT_ATOMS: atom_id res chain seq x y z
N MET A 1 -4.10 8.55 -2.83
CA MET A 1 -3.29 7.37 -2.47
C MET A 1 -1.85 7.61 -2.89
N GLU A 2 -0.91 7.07 -2.14
CA GLU A 2 0.52 7.17 -2.47
C GLU A 2 1.08 5.75 -2.65
N VAL A 3 1.69 5.47 -3.80
CA VAL A 3 2.16 4.12 -4.16
C VAL A 3 3.65 4.13 -4.50
N THR A 4 4.38 3.11 -4.07
CA THR A 4 5.77 2.92 -4.52
C THR A 4 5.81 2.25 -5.89
N TYR A 5 6.54 2.83 -6.84
CA TYR A 5 6.69 2.33 -8.20
C TYR A 5 8.17 2.11 -8.54
N LEU A 6 8.54 0.90 -8.98
CA LEU A 6 9.90 0.58 -9.39
C LEU A 6 10.19 1.12 -10.79
N ASN A 7 11.25 1.91 -10.94
CA ASN A 7 11.82 2.19 -12.25
C ASN A 7 12.74 1.02 -12.66
N ASP A 8 12.40 0.32 -13.73
CA ASP A 8 13.12 -0.87 -14.15
C ASP A 8 14.53 -0.63 -14.68
N GLU A 9 14.83 0.55 -15.21
CA GLU A 9 16.14 0.89 -15.74
C GLU A 9 17.13 1.19 -14.61
N THR A 10 16.68 1.97 -13.63
CA THR A 10 17.53 2.47 -12.53
C THR A 10 17.48 1.57 -11.30
N LYS A 11 16.48 0.69 -11.19
CA LYS A 11 16.16 -0.12 -10.01
C LYS A 11 15.90 0.71 -8.74
N LEU A 12 15.51 1.97 -8.91
CA LEU A 12 15.13 2.87 -7.83
C LEU A 12 13.60 3.02 -7.76
N PHE A 13 13.08 3.23 -6.55
CA PHE A 13 11.65 3.42 -6.31
C PHE A 13 11.26 4.90 -6.35
N LYS A 14 10.15 5.17 -7.04
CA LYS A 14 9.45 6.46 -7.00
C LYS A 14 8.28 6.36 -6.03
N VAL A 15 8.03 7.45 -5.33
CA VAL A 15 6.81 7.67 -4.55
C VAL A 15 5.84 8.45 -5.43
N VAL A 16 4.71 7.83 -5.77
CA VAL A 16 3.75 8.37 -6.73
C VAL A 16 2.44 8.68 -6.01
N ASN A 17 2.06 9.95 -6.00
CA ASN A 17 0.78 10.38 -5.45
C ASN A 17 -0.28 10.42 -6.54
N VAL A 18 -1.41 9.76 -6.30
CA VAL A 18 -2.52 9.63 -7.27
C VAL A 18 -3.82 9.94 -6.53
N PRO A 19 -4.65 10.89 -7.02
CA PRO A 19 -5.99 11.08 -6.50
C PRO A 19 -6.80 9.79 -6.55
N PHE A 20 -7.51 9.48 -5.47
CA PHE A 20 -8.37 8.31 -5.44
C PHE A 20 -9.60 8.52 -6.34
N THR A 21 -10.00 7.46 -7.03
CA THR A 21 -11.24 7.41 -7.81
C THR A 21 -12.02 6.17 -7.37
N GLU A 22 -13.35 6.23 -7.42
CA GLU A 22 -14.20 5.11 -6.98
C GLU A 22 -14.08 3.89 -7.91
N ASP A 23 -13.85 4.11 -9.21
CA ASP A 23 -13.63 3.04 -10.16
C ASP A 23 -12.17 2.56 -10.13
N LEU A 24 -11.98 1.25 -9.89
CA LEU A 24 -10.66 0.63 -9.77
C LEU A 24 -9.88 0.67 -11.08
N LYS A 25 -10.55 0.53 -12.22
CA LYS A 25 -9.89 0.52 -13.52
C LYS A 25 -9.39 1.91 -13.87
N GLU A 26 -10.23 2.93 -13.69
CA GLU A 26 -9.86 4.33 -13.84
C GLU A 26 -8.69 4.70 -12.91
N TYR A 27 -8.74 4.24 -11.65
CA TYR A 27 -7.67 4.46 -10.70
C TYR A 27 -6.35 3.85 -11.19
N CYS A 28 -6.38 2.58 -11.63
CA CYS A 28 -5.20 1.89 -12.14
C CYS A 28 -4.60 2.58 -13.38
N GLU A 29 -5.44 3.00 -14.32
CA GLU A 29 -5.01 3.70 -15.53
C GLU A 29 -4.36 5.05 -15.20
N SER A 30 -5.00 5.83 -14.32
CA SER A 30 -4.48 7.11 -13.81
C SER A 30 -3.15 6.91 -13.07
N ALA A 31 -3.08 5.93 -12.17
CA ALA A 31 -1.88 5.66 -11.38
C ALA A 31 -0.70 5.25 -12.27
N LEU A 32 -0.93 4.38 -13.26
CA LEU A 32 0.11 3.94 -14.18
C LEU A 32 0.59 5.09 -15.08
N LYS A 33 -0.32 5.94 -15.55
CA LYS A 33 0.03 7.13 -16.32
C LYS A 33 0.90 8.08 -15.49
N THR A 34 0.43 8.47 -14.31
CA THR A 34 1.18 9.36 -13.40
C THR A 34 2.55 8.78 -13.05
N ALA A 35 2.61 7.48 -12.73
CA ALA A 35 3.85 6.80 -12.41
C ALA A 35 4.83 6.79 -13.59
N ARG A 36 4.38 6.70 -14.85
CA ARG A 36 5.25 6.73 -16.03
C ARG A 36 5.74 8.14 -16.36
N GLU A 37 4.87 9.14 -16.20
CA GLU A 37 5.19 10.54 -16.52
C GLU A 37 6.09 11.20 -15.47
N GLN A 38 5.96 10.83 -14.19
CA GLN A 38 6.81 11.34 -13.10
C GLN A 38 8.27 10.91 -13.28
N LYS A 39 9.21 11.86 -13.20
CA LYS A 39 10.65 11.60 -13.32
C LYS A 39 11.36 11.58 -11.98
N GLU A 40 10.83 12.31 -11.02
CA GLU A 40 11.35 12.52 -9.68
C GLU A 40 11.08 11.30 -8.80
N TYR A 41 12.03 10.94 -7.95
CA TYR A 41 11.85 9.85 -6.98
C TYR A 41 10.95 10.25 -5.82
N PHE A 42 11.05 11.51 -5.40
CA PHE A 42 10.26 12.10 -4.33
C PHE A 42 9.79 13.47 -4.79
N THR A 43 8.49 13.72 -4.74
CA THR A 43 7.86 14.97 -5.17
C THR A 43 7.58 15.94 -4.03
N GLY A 44 7.86 15.53 -2.79
CA GLY A 44 7.66 16.34 -1.59
C GLY A 44 7.51 15.50 -0.32
N PRO A 45 7.19 16.13 0.82
CA PRO A 45 6.79 15.41 2.02
C PRO A 45 5.47 14.66 1.79
N LEU A 46 5.26 13.59 2.55
CA LEU A 46 3.98 12.89 2.61
C LEU A 46 2.84 13.88 2.89
N GLY A 47 1.76 13.79 2.13
CA GLY A 47 0.55 14.53 2.42
C GLY A 47 -0.09 14.03 3.73
N ASN A 48 -0.84 14.91 4.41
CA ASN A 48 -1.60 14.51 5.61
C ASN A 48 -2.88 13.72 5.28
N ASP A 49 -3.27 13.64 4.01
CA ASP A 49 -4.48 12.97 3.51
C ASP A 49 -4.12 11.92 2.46
N VAL A 50 -3.25 10.99 2.83
CA VAL A 50 -2.81 9.90 1.96
C VAL A 50 -2.84 8.58 2.71
N PHE A 51 -3.09 7.50 1.96
CA PHE A 51 -2.74 6.15 2.37
C PHE A 51 -1.49 5.75 1.60
N GLN A 52 -0.46 5.30 2.31
CA GLN A 52 0.78 4.87 1.69
C GLN A 52 0.72 3.37 1.41
N CYS A 53 1.06 2.97 0.21
CA CYS A 53 0.99 1.58 -0.25
C CYS A 53 2.34 1.15 -0.86
N SER A 54 2.94 0.08 -0.32
CA SER A 54 4.19 -0.46 -0.83
C SER A 54 4.11 -1.96 -1.15
N PRO A 55 3.86 -2.32 -2.41
CA PRO A 55 3.95 -3.72 -2.84
C PRO A 55 5.40 -4.21 -2.84
N MET A 56 5.61 -5.41 -2.29
CA MET A 56 6.87 -6.17 -2.37
C MET A 56 6.66 -7.50 -3.12
N PRO A 57 6.44 -7.46 -4.45
CA PRO A 57 6.05 -8.64 -5.23
C PRO A 57 7.13 -9.73 -5.32
N TRP A 58 8.33 -9.48 -4.80
CA TRP A 58 9.45 -10.41 -4.82
C TRP A 58 9.57 -11.27 -3.56
N VAL A 59 8.93 -10.87 -2.44
CA VAL A 59 9.13 -11.50 -1.14
C VAL A 59 7.80 -11.94 -0.55
N THR A 60 7.68 -13.23 -0.23
CA THR A 60 6.62 -13.75 0.65
C THR A 60 7.10 -13.58 2.09
N TYR A 61 6.32 -12.91 2.93
CA TYR A 61 6.67 -12.65 4.32
C TYR A 61 5.57 -13.12 5.27
N THR A 62 5.94 -13.30 6.54
CA THR A 62 4.99 -13.52 7.64
C THR A 62 4.86 -12.29 8.55
N HIS A 63 5.85 -11.41 8.55
CA HIS A 63 5.85 -10.16 9.30
C HIS A 63 6.76 -9.14 8.61
N ILE A 64 6.31 -7.89 8.56
CA ILE A 64 7.15 -6.72 8.32
C ILE A 64 6.78 -5.61 9.30
N SER A 65 7.75 -4.76 9.61
CA SER A 65 7.55 -3.61 10.49
C SER A 65 8.37 -2.44 9.98
N HIS A 66 7.77 -1.26 9.88
CA HIS A 66 8.53 -0.04 9.60
C HIS A 66 9.05 0.56 10.91
N THR A 67 10.30 1.02 10.89
CA THR A 67 10.87 1.73 12.03
C THR A 67 10.19 3.10 12.15
N ASN A 68 9.49 3.33 13.25
CA ASN A 68 8.89 4.64 13.53
C ASN A 68 9.91 5.51 14.28
N SER A 69 10.23 6.68 13.72
CA SER A 69 11.11 7.66 14.35
C SER A 69 10.52 8.34 15.61
N GLY A 70 9.26 8.04 15.97
CA GLY A 70 8.57 8.61 17.12
C GLY A 70 8.08 10.04 16.89
N LYS A 71 8.13 10.53 15.65
CA LYS A 71 7.54 11.83 15.28
C LYS A 71 6.02 11.75 15.38
N LYS A 72 5.43 12.61 16.22
CA LYS A 72 3.98 12.69 16.44
C LYS A 72 3.16 12.90 15.16
N GLU A 73 3.75 13.52 14.16
CA GLU A 73 3.07 13.83 12.89
C GLU A 73 3.08 12.65 11.91
N ASN A 74 3.82 11.56 12.20
CA ASN A 74 3.85 10.38 11.37
C ASN A 74 2.67 9.45 11.70
N ALA A 75 1.47 9.85 11.26
CA ALA A 75 0.21 9.15 11.52
C ALA A 75 -0.43 8.52 10.26
N THR A 76 0.17 8.74 9.08
CA THR A 76 -0.27 8.18 7.80
C THR A 76 -0.36 6.65 7.89
N PRO A 77 -1.50 6.02 7.57
CA PRO A 77 -1.57 4.56 7.53
C PRO A 77 -0.77 3.99 6.36
N LEU A 78 -0.01 2.93 6.64
CA LEU A 78 0.80 2.21 5.66
C LEU A 78 0.20 0.84 5.41
N PHE A 79 0.14 0.48 4.13
CA PHE A 79 -0.29 -0.82 3.64
C PHE A 79 0.82 -1.44 2.82
N ASP A 80 1.15 -2.68 3.13
CA ASP A 80 2.16 -3.43 2.40
C ASP A 80 1.59 -4.80 2.05
N TRP A 81 1.99 -5.35 0.91
CA TRP A 81 1.67 -6.72 0.57
C TRP A 81 2.84 -7.38 -0.15
N GLY A 82 3.03 -8.67 0.13
CA GLY A 82 4.14 -9.43 -0.41
C GLY A 82 3.75 -10.23 -1.65
N LYS A 83 4.68 -11.08 -2.07
CA LYS A 83 4.44 -12.10 -3.08
C LYS A 83 3.43 -13.14 -2.55
N TYR A 84 2.34 -13.34 -3.29
CA TYR A 84 1.37 -14.38 -3.01
C TYR A 84 1.96 -15.79 -3.23
N TYR A 85 1.35 -16.79 -2.63
CA TYR A 85 1.76 -18.20 -2.77
C TYR A 85 0.57 -19.15 -2.60
N GLU A 86 0.67 -20.36 -3.12
CA GLU A 86 -0.35 -21.39 -2.94
C GLU A 86 -0.15 -22.17 -1.63
N LYS A 87 -1.22 -22.40 -0.89
CA LYS A 87 -1.24 -23.25 0.30
C LYS A 87 -2.57 -23.99 0.37
N ASN A 88 -2.52 -25.33 0.41
CA ASN A 88 -3.71 -26.18 0.51
C ASN A 88 -4.77 -25.93 -0.59
N GLY A 89 -4.34 -25.57 -1.80
CA GLY A 89 -5.24 -25.24 -2.92
C GLY A 89 -5.80 -23.82 -2.88
N GLU A 90 -5.40 -22.99 -1.91
CA GLU A 90 -5.81 -21.59 -1.80
C GLU A 90 -4.63 -20.66 -2.11
N MET A 91 -4.93 -19.52 -2.72
CA MET A 91 -3.95 -18.45 -2.97
C MET A 91 -3.89 -17.53 -1.75
N ILE A 92 -2.72 -17.45 -1.11
CA ILE A 92 -2.49 -16.65 0.09
C ILE A 92 -1.69 -15.40 -0.28
N LEU A 93 -2.23 -14.22 0.06
CA LEU A 93 -1.57 -12.93 -0.07
C LEU A 93 -1.17 -12.40 1.32
N PRO A 94 0.13 -12.26 1.64
CA PRO A 94 0.53 -11.60 2.89
C PRO A 94 0.27 -10.10 2.79
N VAL A 95 -0.49 -9.56 3.76
CA VAL A 95 -0.86 -8.15 3.87
C VAL A 95 -0.48 -7.64 5.26
N SER A 96 0.10 -6.45 5.34
CA SER A 96 0.40 -5.74 6.58
C SER A 96 -0.26 -4.37 6.59
N VAL A 97 -0.76 -3.98 7.76
CA VAL A 97 -1.32 -2.65 8.01
C VAL A 97 -0.62 -2.06 9.21
N GLN A 98 -0.01 -0.89 9.03
CA GLN A 98 0.49 -0.09 10.13
C GLN A 98 -0.36 1.17 10.24
N ALA A 99 -0.90 1.42 11.43
CA ALA A 99 -1.71 2.59 11.72
C ALA A 99 -1.40 3.14 13.11
N HIS A 100 -1.67 4.44 13.30
CA HIS A 100 -1.46 5.11 14.57
C HIS A 100 -2.65 4.88 15.51
N HIS A 101 -2.41 4.36 16.71
CA HIS A 101 -3.47 3.95 17.64
C HIS A 101 -4.33 5.11 18.16
N SER A 102 -3.86 6.37 18.06
CA SER A 102 -4.70 7.53 18.37
C SER A 102 -5.93 7.69 17.46
N PHE A 103 -5.98 6.98 16.33
CA PHE A 103 -7.10 7.03 15.39
C PHE A 103 -7.63 5.64 14.98
N VAL A 104 -6.82 4.59 15.14
CA VAL A 104 -7.15 3.23 14.68
C VAL A 104 -6.96 2.22 15.80
N ASP A 105 -8.08 1.67 16.30
CA ASP A 105 -8.10 0.55 17.24
C ASP A 105 -8.13 -0.81 16.52
N GLY A 106 -7.88 -1.87 17.29
CA GLY A 106 -7.94 -3.25 16.78
C GLY A 106 -9.28 -3.64 16.14
N LEU A 107 -10.39 -3.03 16.58
CA LEU A 107 -11.71 -3.22 15.96
C LEU A 107 -11.71 -2.76 14.50
N HIS A 108 -11.13 -1.60 14.19
CA HIS A 108 -11.08 -1.05 12.84
C HIS A 108 -10.22 -1.92 11.93
N ILE A 109 -9.11 -2.45 12.45
CA ILE A 109 -8.26 -3.41 11.72
C ILE A 109 -9.02 -4.69 11.41
N GLY A 110 -9.75 -5.25 12.39
CA GLY A 110 -10.58 -6.44 12.16
C GLY A 110 -11.62 -6.22 11.07
N GLN A 111 -12.35 -5.10 11.13
CA GLN A 111 -13.33 -4.72 10.10
C GLN A 111 -12.71 -4.54 8.71
N PHE A 112 -11.49 -3.99 8.64
CA PHE A 112 -10.77 -3.86 7.37
C PHE A 112 -10.42 -5.23 6.79
N VAL A 113 -9.87 -6.14 7.60
CA VAL A 113 -9.49 -7.49 7.15
C VAL A 113 -10.72 -8.26 6.65
N ASP A 114 -11.83 -8.22 7.37
CA ASP A 114 -13.08 -8.89 6.97
C ASP A 114 -13.60 -8.35 5.63
N LYS A 115 -13.58 -7.02 5.45
CA LYS A 115 -14.00 -6.38 4.19
C LYS A 115 -13.07 -6.72 3.03
N LEU A 116 -11.76 -6.72 3.27
CA LEU A 116 -10.77 -7.05 2.24
C LEU A 116 -10.89 -8.50 1.79
N GLN A 117 -11.05 -9.44 2.73
CA GLN A 117 -11.27 -10.84 2.41
C GLN A 117 -12.56 -11.02 1.59
N LYS A 118 -13.67 -10.44 2.06
CA LYS A 118 -14.94 -10.50 1.35
C LYS A 118 -14.83 -9.92 -0.07
N PHE A 119 -14.10 -8.82 -0.24
CA PHE A 119 -13.86 -8.24 -1.55
C PHE A 119 -13.13 -9.21 -2.48
N PHE A 120 -12.13 -9.95 -1.99
CA PHE A 120 -11.43 -10.98 -2.79
C PHE A 120 -12.27 -12.22 -3.08
N ASP A 121 -13.23 -12.55 -2.22
CA ASP A 121 -14.13 -13.69 -2.45
C ASP A 121 -15.22 -13.38 -3.49
N GLU A 122 -15.58 -12.10 -3.66
CA GLU A 122 -16.66 -11.64 -4.55
C GLU A 122 -16.18 -11.23 -5.96
N TYR A 123 -14.87 -11.01 -6.15
CA TYR A 123 -14.25 -10.61 -7.42
C TYR A 123 -13.62 -11.78 -8.18
#